data_AF-Q99PE3-F1
#
_entry.id   AF-Q99PE3-F1
#
_cell.length_a   1.000
_cell.length_b   1.000
_cell.length_c   1.000
_cell.angle_alpha   90.00
_cell.angle_beta   90.00
_cell.angle_gamma   90.00
#
_symmetry.space_group_name_H-M   'P 1'
#
loop_
_entity.id
_entity.type
_entity.pdbx_description
1 polymer ?
#
loop_
_entity_poly.entity_id
_entity_poly.type
_entity_poly.pdbx_seq_one_letter_code
_entity_poly.pdbx_strand_id
1 'polypeptide(L)'
;LPLSYGVVCVLGLCLNVVALYIFLCRLKTWNASTTYMFHLAVSDSLYAASLPLLVYYYAQGDHWPFSTVLCKLVRFLFYTNL
;
A
#
# COMPACT_ATOMS: atom_id res chain seq x y z
N LEU A 1 12.37 17.93 3.01
CA LEU A 1 11.50 17.02 3.78
C LEU A 1 10.52 16.19 2.93
N PRO A 2 9.78 16.70 1.93
CA PRO A 2 8.81 15.85 1.20
C PRO A 2 9.46 14.77 0.32
N LEU A 3 10.68 15.03 -0.18
CA LEU A 3 11.44 14.08 -1.01
C LEU A 3 11.77 12.76 -0.29
N SER A 4 12.17 12.80 0.98
CA SER A 4 12.49 11.57 1.73
C SER A 4 11.23 10.71 1.95
N TYR A 5 10.10 11.34 2.27
CA TYR A 5 8.82 10.63 2.39
C TYR A 5 8.37 10.02 1.07
N GLY A 6 8.53 10.75 -0.05
CA GLY A 6 8.25 10.23 -1.38
C GLY A 6 9.12 9.02 -1.75
N VAL A 7 10.44 9.11 -1.52
CA VAL A 7 11.37 8.02 -1.85
C VAL A 7 11.13 6.79 -0.98
N VAL A 8 10.95 6.95 0.34
CA VAL A 8 10.65 5.83 1.24
C VAL A 8 9.31 5.19 0.87
N CYS A 9 8.32 6.00 0.48
CA CYS A 9 7.04 5.51 0.01
C CYS A 9 7.17 4.69 -1.28
N VAL A 10 7.88 5.20 -2.29
CA VAL A 10 8.08 4.49 -3.56
C VAL A 10 8.87 3.20 -3.34
N LEU A 11 9.98 3.25 -2.60
CA LEU A 11 10.78 2.08 -2.30
C LEU A 11 9.99 1.05 -1.49
N GLY A 12 9.27 1.49 -0.46
CA GLY A 12 8.42 0.65 0.36
C GLY A 12 7.30 0.01 -0.45
N LEU A 13 6.66 0.75 -1.35
CA LEU A 13 5.63 0.22 -2.23
C LEU A 13 6.21 -0.81 -3.21
N CYS A 14 7.34 -0.49 -3.86
CA CYS A 14 8.01 -1.42 -4.78
C CYS A 14 8.38 -2.72 -4.07
N LEU A 15 8.98 -2.65 -2.87
CA LEU A 15 9.37 -3.83 -2.10
C LEU A 15 8.16 -4.68 -1.70
N ASN A 16 7.08 -4.07 -1.21
CA ASN A 16 5.87 -4.79 -0.81
C ASN A 16 5.14 -5.42 -2.02
N VAL A 17 5.08 -4.71 -3.15
CA VAL A 17 4.52 -5.26 -4.41
C VAL A 17 5.36 -6.42 -4.93
N VAL A 18 6.70 -6.33 -4.85
CA VAL A 18 7.59 -7.45 -5.21
C VAL A 18 7.38 -8.64 -4.27
N ALA A 19 7.21 -8.41 -2.96
CA ALA A 19 6.90 -9.48 -2.02
C ALA A 19 5.57 -10.17 -2.34
N LEU A 20 4.51 -9.41 -2.63
CA LEU A 20 3.23 -9.95 -3.08
C LEU A 20 3.35 -10.74 -4.37
N TYR A 21 4.12 -10.23 -5.34
CA TYR A 21 4.39 -10.95 -6.58
C TYR A 21 5.11 -12.28 -6.31
N ILE A 22 6.07 -12.31 -5.39
CA ILE A 22 6.75 -13.55 -4.97
C ILE A 22 5.76 -14.50 -4.28
N PHE A 23 4.91 -14.02 -3.36
CA PHE A 23 3.91 -14.86 -2.70
C PHE A 23 2.87 -15.42 -3.69
N LEU A 24 2.45 -14.65 -4.70
CA LEU A 24 1.44 -15.09 -5.66
C LEU A 24 2.03 -15.99 -6.77
N CYS A 25 3.22 -15.67 -7.27
CA CYS A 25 3.80 -16.35 -8.43
C CYS A 25 4.82 -17.43 -8.07
N ARG A 26 5.49 -17.34 -6.91
CA ARG A 26 6.59 -18.24 -6.53
C ARG A 26 6.21 -19.18 -5.40
N LEU A 27 5.35 -18.75 -4.48
CA LEU A 27 4.96 -19.60 -3.36
C LEU A 27 3.88 -20.60 -3.81
N LYS A 28 4.30 -21.86 -3.98
CA LYS A 28 3.41 -22.97 -4.36
C LYS A 28 2.75 -23.64 -3.14
N THR A 29 3.36 -23.54 -1.96
CA THR A 29 2.88 -24.16 -0.72
C THR A 29 2.48 -23.09 0.29
N TRP A 30 1.23 -23.12 0.70
CA TRP A 30 0.66 -22.18 1.66
C TRP A 30 0.63 -22.82 3.04
N ASN A 31 1.39 -22.26 3.97
CA ASN A 31 1.35 -22.58 5.41
C ASN A 31 0.67 -21.43 6.16
N ALA A 32 0.24 -21.68 7.41
CA ALA A 32 -0.38 -20.65 8.25
C ALA A 32 0.50 -19.37 8.35
N SER A 33 1.82 -19.54 8.52
CA SER A 33 2.77 -18.43 8.58
C SER A 33 2.85 -17.64 7.27
N THR A 34 2.86 -18.31 6.11
CA THR A 34 2.94 -17.62 4.81
C THR A 34 1.64 -16.91 4.47
N THR A 35 0.49 -17.46 4.88
CA THR A 35 -0.80 -16.80 4.74
C THR A 35 -0.85 -15.52 5.59
N TYR A 36 -0.36 -15.59 6.83
CA TYR A 36 -0.24 -14.40 7.69
C TYR A 36 0.70 -13.35 7.06
N MET A 37 1.88 -13.77 6.58
CA MET A 37 2.82 -12.88 5.87
C MET A 37 2.23 -12.29 4.59
N PHE A 38 1.42 -13.04 3.85
CA PHE A 38 0.73 -12.54 2.66
C PHE A 38 -0.26 -11.45 3.03
N HIS A 39 -1.14 -11.68 4.02
CA HIS A 39 -2.08 -10.65 4.48
C HIS A 39 -1.37 -9.42 5.03
N LEU A 40 -0.26 -9.61 5.74
CA LEU A 40 0.59 -8.52 6.22
C LEU A 40 1.17 -7.72 5.04
N ALA A 41 1.75 -8.39 4.05
CA ALA A 41 2.28 -7.75 2.84
C ALA A 41 1.20 -7.04 2.01
N VAL A 42 -0.03 -7.57 1.98
CA VAL A 42 -1.18 -6.90 1.35
C VAL A 42 -1.52 -5.63 2.12
N SER A 43 -1.62 -5.70 3.45
CA SER A 43 -1.90 -4.55 4.31
C SER A 43 -0.84 -3.46 4.16
N ASP A 44 0.44 -3.83 4.19
CA ASP A 44 1.57 -2.91 4.05
C ASP A 44 1.63 -2.30 2.65
N SER A 45 1.36 -3.09 1.60
CA SER A 45 1.25 -2.58 0.23
C SER A 45 0.13 -1.55 0.10
N LEU A 46 -1.04 -1.86 0.66
CA LEU A 46 -2.21 -0.97 0.62
C LEU A 46 -1.93 0.32 1.40
N TYR A 47 -1.31 0.24 2.57
CA TYR A 47 -0.89 1.39 3.35
C TYR A 47 0.17 2.23 2.62
N ALA A 48 1.21 1.58 2.08
CA ALA A 48 2.26 2.25 1.31
C ALA A 48 1.70 2.91 0.03
N ALA A 49 0.68 2.31 -0.61
CA ALA A 49 -0.01 2.89 -1.76
C ALA A 49 -0.97 4.02 -1.37
N SER A 50 -1.49 4.02 -0.15
CA SER A 50 -2.40 5.04 0.37
C SER A 50 -1.71 6.39 0.62
N LEU A 51 -0.46 6.37 1.08
CA LEU A 51 0.36 7.56 1.34
C LEU A 51 0.58 8.46 0.09
N PRO A 52 1.07 7.96 -1.06
CA PRO A 52 1.33 8.78 -2.24
C PRO A 52 0.02 9.22 -2.89
N LEU A 53 -1.02 8.38 -2.83
CA LEU A 53 -2.36 8.76 -3.25
C LEU A 53 -2.91 9.92 -2.39
N LEU A 54 -2.69 9.90 -1.08
CA LEU A 54 -3.08 10.97 -0.18
C LEU A 54 -2.29 12.26 -0.48
N VAL A 55 -0.98 12.16 -0.68
CA VAL A 55 -0.14 13.30 -1.08
C VAL A 55 -0.61 13.87 -2.42
N TYR A 56 -0.93 13.02 -3.38
CA TYR A 56 -1.46 13.44 -4.68
C TYR A 56 -2.84 14.09 -4.56
N TYR A 57 -3.73 13.55 -3.73
CA TYR A 57 -5.05 14.11 -3.44
C TYR A 57 -4.96 15.53 -2.87
N TYR A 58 -4.08 15.74 -1.88
CA TYR A 58 -3.82 17.06 -1.32
C TYR A 58 -3.14 17.99 -2.32
N ALA A 59 -2.25 17.49 -3.17
CA ALA A 59 -1.57 18.29 -4.20
C ALA A 59 -2.50 18.72 -5.35
N GLN A 60 -3.51 17.92 -5.69
CA GLN A 60 -4.48 18.20 -6.76
C GLN A 60 -5.69 19.00 -6.30
N GLY A 61 -5.69 19.55 -5.08
CA GLY A 61 -6.77 20.40 -4.58
C GLY A 61 -8.11 19.66 -4.46
N ASP A 62 -8.11 18.50 -3.80
CA ASP A 62 -9.29 17.65 -3.55
C ASP A 62 -9.86 16.91 -4.77
N HIS A 63 -9.17 16.92 -5.92
CA HIS A 63 -9.57 16.14 -7.08
C HIS A 63 -9.08 14.68 -6.96
N TRP A 64 -10.00 13.74 -6.74
CA TRP A 64 -9.69 12.31 -6.66
C TRP A 64 -10.14 11.58 -7.94
N PRO A 65 -9.22 11.24 -8.87
CA PRO A 65 -9.58 10.57 -10.12
C PRO A 65 -9.80 9.05 -9.96
N PHE A 66 -9.45 8.48 -8.81
CA PHE A 66 -9.59 7.04 -8.57
C PHE A 66 -11.00 6.68 -8.05
N SER A 67 -11.37 5.40 -8.10
CA SER A 67 -12.68 4.94 -7.61
C SER A 67 -12.95 5.35 -6.15
N THR A 68 -14.21 5.63 -5.81
CA THR A 68 -14.67 5.94 -4.44
C THR A 68 -14.28 4.84 -3.44
N VAL A 69 -14.19 3.59 -3.91
CA VAL A 69 -13.74 2.45 -3.08
C VAL A 69 -12.31 2.67 -2.59
N LEU A 70 -11.41 3.11 -3.46
CA LEU A 70 -10.02 3.38 -3.09
C LEU A 70 -9.92 4.55 -2.11
N CYS A 71 -10.72 5.61 -2.27
CA CYS A 71 -10.75 6.72 -1.31
C CYS A 71 -11.15 6.26 0.09
N LYS A 72 -12.21 5.44 0.22
CA LYS A 72 -12.65 4.88 1.50
C LYS A 72 -11.60 3.96 2.10
N LEU A 73 -10.99 3.10 1.28
CA LEU A 73 -9.91 2.20 1.72
C LEU A 73 -8.70 2.98 2.22
N VAL A 74 -8.23 3.98 1.47
CA VAL A 74 -7.08 4.84 1.87
C VAL A 74 -7.34 5.52 3.21
N ARG A 75 -8.52 6.12 3.39
CA ARG A 75 -8.91 6.72 4.67
C ARG A 75 -8.96 5.68 5.79
N PHE A 76 -9.59 4.52 5.56
CA PHE A 76 -9.68 3.45 6.54
C PHE A 76 -8.31 2.92 6.97
N LEU A 77 -7.40 2.70 6.01
CA LEU A 77 -6.04 2.22 6.25
C LEU A 77 -5.22 3.23 7.05
N PHE A 78 -5.37 4.53 6.74
CA PHE A 78 -4.72 5.59 7.49
C PHE A 78 -5.23 5.65 8.94
N TYR A 79 -6.55 5.53 9.14
CA TYR A 79 -7.15 5.48 10.48
C TYR A 79 -6.82 4.21 11.27
N THR A 80 -6.56 3.09 10.59
CA THR A 80 -6.24 1.82 11.25
C THR A 80 -4.76 1.68 11.59
N ASN A 81 -3.87 2.34 10.84
CA ASN A 81 -2.43 2.36 11.11
C ASN A 81 -1.98 3.48 12.07
N LEU A 82 -2.84 4.47 12.32
CA LEU A 82 -2.63 5.50 13.35
C LEU A 82 -2.91 4.96 14.75
#